data_AF-A0A1Y1K5P3-F1
#
_entry.id   AF-A0A1Y1K5P3-F1
#
_cell.length_a   1.000
_cell.length_b   1.000
_cell.length_c   1.000
_cell.angle_alpha   90.00
_cell.angle_beta   90.00
_cell.angle_gamma   90.00
#
_symmetry.space_group_name_H-M   'P 1'
#
loop_
_entity.id
_entity.type
_entity.pdbx_description
1 polymer ?
#
loop_
_entity_poly.entity_id
_entity_poly.type
_entity_poly.pdbx_seq_one_letter_code
_entity_poly.pdbx_strand_id
1 'polypeptide(L)'
;MATEDEEWKKLSTEDRCVHKQWKARVSGYEDAAKLFKQIDDEKSPEFSRYLGLIKKFVSDSNAVGQEKGLEAALAYVENYAHAGKTVNDVMSGIVTKCIAAPKTKTRELAMQITLMYVEIEKYEAVQEELIKGMDQKNPKIVAACITAVTAALKEFGSKIVNPKPLIKKIQTLFADRDKSVRDEARLMVVEMFKWIGPALRSQLNNLQPVQVTELEAEFAKVEGQKVTPTRYIRSQQEKQAKLAAETEEAEGDEDVEEEGYSTPTLDPYDIADPVDILSKLPKNFYEQLEAKKWQERKEALELLEKLIKTPKLENGDYGDLIRALKKIIQKDTNVVVIALAAKNLACLANGLKKRFQQYAAFCVPTLLEKFKEKKQNVVLAIREAIDAVYDSITVEVILEDVVEALNSKNPSVKAETASFLSRAFAKTSPTSLNKKLLKTYSAALIKNINEPGRFHFFYYSLLLFHF
;
A
#
# COMPACT_ATOMS: atom_id res chain seq x y z
N MET A 1 51.43 41.50 -12.57
CA MET A 1 50.96 41.16 -11.20
C MET A 1 49.48 40.90 -11.30
N ALA A 2 49.03 39.66 -11.13
CA ALA A 2 47.60 39.41 -10.93
C ALA A 2 47.23 40.07 -9.59
N THR A 3 46.20 40.91 -9.56
CA THR A 3 45.65 41.42 -8.30
C THR A 3 45.19 40.23 -7.46
N GLU A 4 45.27 40.32 -6.13
CA GLU A 4 44.90 39.25 -5.17
C GLU A 4 43.48 38.67 -5.41
N ASP A 5 42.64 39.35 -6.20
CA ASP A 5 41.28 38.96 -6.58
C ASP A 5 41.15 37.76 -7.52
N GLU A 6 42.23 37.26 -8.14
CA GLU A 6 42.16 36.15 -9.11
C GLU A 6 43.09 34.96 -8.82
N GLU A 7 43.80 34.94 -7.68
CA GLU A 7 44.71 33.83 -7.36
C GLU A 7 44.01 32.48 -7.22
N TRP A 8 42.74 32.50 -6.84
CA TRP A 8 41.91 31.30 -6.73
C TRP A 8 41.72 30.56 -8.07
N LYS A 9 41.99 31.19 -9.21
CA LYS A 9 41.92 30.54 -10.53
C LYS A 9 42.96 29.43 -10.70
N LYS A 10 44.01 29.40 -9.87
CA LYS A 10 45.06 28.36 -9.86
C LYS A 10 44.69 27.16 -8.99
N LEU A 11 43.66 27.26 -8.16
CA LEU A 11 43.22 26.19 -7.27
C LEU A 11 42.50 25.08 -8.07
N SER A 12 42.50 23.87 -7.51
CA SER A 12 41.70 22.78 -8.08
C SER A 12 40.21 23.11 -8.06
N THR A 13 39.41 22.38 -8.83
CA THR A 13 37.95 22.57 -8.84
C THR A 13 37.34 22.33 -7.46
N GLU A 14 37.80 21.29 -6.75
CA GLU A 14 37.36 20.94 -5.39
C GLU A 14 37.65 22.06 -4.39
N ASP A 15 38.85 22.64 -4.43
CA ASP A 15 39.26 23.73 -3.55
C ASP A 15 38.49 25.01 -3.83
N ARG A 16 38.23 25.31 -5.11
CA ARG A 16 37.39 26.44 -5.51
C ARG A 16 35.97 26.32 -4.97
N CYS A 17 35.37 25.13 -4.99
CA CYS A 17 34.02 24.87 -4.47
C CYS A 17 33.83 25.22 -2.99
N VAL A 18 34.90 25.25 -2.19
CA VAL A 18 34.84 25.56 -0.75
C VAL A 18 35.55 26.86 -0.38
N HIS A 19 35.98 27.63 -1.37
CA HIS A 19 36.75 28.84 -1.16
C HIS A 19 35.93 29.95 -0.47
N LYS A 20 36.61 30.81 0.28
CA LYS A 20 35.97 31.94 0.99
C LYS A 20 35.25 32.92 0.05
N GLN A 21 35.81 33.16 -1.14
CA GLN A 21 35.22 34.05 -2.14
C GLN A 21 34.13 33.34 -2.93
N TRP A 22 32.93 33.91 -2.97
CA TRP A 22 31.77 33.31 -3.66
C TRP A 22 31.96 33.19 -5.18
N LYS A 23 32.69 34.11 -5.82
CA LYS A 23 33.02 34.03 -7.26
C LYS A 23 33.88 32.80 -7.58
N ALA A 24 34.82 32.46 -6.69
CA ALA A 24 35.62 31.25 -6.81
C ALA A 24 34.74 30.00 -6.69
N ARG A 25 33.81 29.98 -5.72
CA ARG A 25 32.85 28.87 -5.57
C ARG A 25 31.95 28.69 -6.79
N VAL A 26 31.39 29.78 -7.32
CA VAL A 26 30.62 29.75 -8.58
C VAL A 26 31.42 29.09 -9.70
N SER A 27 32.67 29.53 -9.92
CA SER A 27 33.54 28.93 -10.93
C SER A 27 33.84 27.44 -10.65
N GLY A 28 34.07 27.08 -9.39
CA GLY A 28 34.24 25.68 -8.99
C GLY A 28 33.01 24.83 -9.28
N TYR A 29 31.81 25.31 -8.95
CA TYR A 29 30.56 24.59 -9.21
C TYR A 29 30.29 24.42 -10.71
N GLU A 30 30.57 25.44 -11.53
CA GLU A 30 30.42 25.35 -12.99
C GLU A 30 31.35 24.31 -13.59
N ASP A 31 32.61 24.26 -13.15
CA ASP A 31 33.57 23.27 -13.63
C ASP A 31 33.24 21.86 -13.09
N ALA A 32 32.76 21.74 -11.85
CA ALA A 32 32.29 20.47 -11.29
C ALA A 32 31.06 19.94 -12.06
N ALA A 33 30.09 20.81 -12.38
CA ALA A 33 28.91 20.42 -13.17
C ALA A 33 29.28 19.92 -14.57
N LYS A 34 30.27 20.55 -15.22
CA LYS A 34 30.80 20.07 -16.51
C LYS A 34 31.50 18.73 -16.37
N LEU A 35 32.35 18.59 -15.35
CA LEU A 35 33.06 17.34 -15.06
C LEU A 35 32.08 16.18 -14.86
N PHE A 36 31.06 16.34 -14.02
CA PHE A 36 30.08 15.29 -13.72
C PHE A 36 29.29 14.81 -14.95
N LYS A 37 29.09 15.68 -15.95
CA LYS A 37 28.40 15.34 -17.20
C LYS A 37 29.30 14.69 -18.25
N GLN A 38 30.62 14.73 -18.05
CA GLN A 38 31.61 14.20 -18.99
C GLN A 38 32.22 12.88 -18.54
N ILE A 39 31.92 12.43 -17.32
CA ILE A 39 32.40 11.14 -16.83
C ILE A 39 31.44 10.05 -17.34
N ASP A 40 31.96 9.16 -18.18
CA ASP A 40 31.20 8.02 -18.72
C ASP A 40 31.04 6.88 -17.70
N ASP A 41 32.02 6.68 -16.81
CA ASP A 41 31.96 5.65 -15.77
C ASP A 41 31.20 6.18 -14.53
N GLU A 42 29.98 5.70 -14.31
CA GLU A 42 29.18 6.08 -13.13
C GLU A 42 29.82 5.70 -11.78
N LYS A 43 30.88 4.87 -11.77
CA LYS A 43 31.62 4.47 -10.56
C LYS A 43 32.97 5.17 -10.43
N SER A 44 33.27 6.12 -11.32
CA SER A 44 34.56 6.79 -11.37
C SER A 44 34.97 7.41 -10.01
N PRO A 45 36.24 7.26 -9.58
CA PRO A 45 36.72 7.83 -8.32
C PRO A 45 36.66 9.36 -8.26
N GLU A 46 36.55 10.03 -9.41
CA GLU A 46 36.39 11.47 -9.60
C GLU A 46 35.16 11.98 -8.86
N PHE A 47 34.03 11.28 -8.93
CA PHE A 47 32.83 11.60 -8.15
C PHE A 47 33.06 11.46 -6.63
N SER A 48 33.87 10.47 -6.23
CA SER A 48 34.12 10.20 -4.81
C SER A 48 34.83 11.37 -4.11
N ARG A 49 35.60 12.17 -4.86
CA ARG A 49 36.28 13.38 -4.34
C ARG A 49 35.30 14.45 -3.86
N TYR A 50 34.08 14.47 -4.41
CA TYR A 50 33.06 15.46 -4.09
C TYR A 50 32.04 14.98 -3.04
N LEU A 51 32.11 13.72 -2.60
CA LEU A 51 31.12 13.13 -1.70
C LEU A 51 30.88 13.96 -0.42
N GLY A 52 31.96 14.46 0.21
CA GLY A 52 31.89 15.32 1.39
C GLY A 52 31.61 16.81 1.09
N LEU A 53 31.54 17.19 -0.18
CA LEU A 53 31.40 18.58 -0.63
C LEU A 53 29.99 18.93 -1.11
N ILE A 54 29.22 17.97 -1.64
CA ILE A 54 27.89 18.25 -2.23
C ILE A 54 26.94 18.94 -1.25
N LYS A 55 27.02 18.64 0.05
CA LYS A 55 26.26 19.36 1.09
C LYS A 55 26.48 20.88 1.05
N LYS A 56 27.72 21.32 0.79
CA LYS A 56 28.08 22.75 0.72
C LYS A 56 27.50 23.42 -0.52
N PHE A 57 27.30 22.65 -1.59
CA PHE A 57 26.80 23.16 -2.87
C PHE A 57 25.35 23.63 -2.71
N VAL A 58 24.51 22.79 -2.07
CA VAL A 58 23.10 23.13 -1.83
C VAL A 58 22.91 24.15 -0.70
N SER A 59 23.91 24.31 0.15
CA SER A 59 23.82 25.18 1.33
C SER A 59 24.65 26.46 1.25
N ASP A 60 25.10 26.85 0.06
CA ASP A 60 25.88 28.07 -0.16
C ASP A 60 25.14 29.30 0.37
N SER A 61 25.89 30.22 0.99
CA SER A 61 25.35 31.45 1.56
C SER A 61 25.08 32.54 0.51
N ASN A 62 25.72 32.45 -0.66
CA ASN A 62 25.51 33.38 -1.76
C ASN A 62 24.45 32.81 -2.73
N ALA A 63 23.45 33.60 -3.10
CA ALA A 63 22.35 33.12 -3.95
C ALA A 63 22.79 32.66 -5.35
N VAL A 64 23.80 33.29 -5.95
CA VAL A 64 24.35 32.87 -7.27
C VAL A 64 25.18 31.61 -7.10
N GLY A 65 26.00 31.57 -6.05
CA GLY A 65 26.73 30.36 -5.65
C GLY A 65 25.79 29.17 -5.42
N GLN A 66 24.69 29.37 -4.71
CA GLN A 66 23.72 28.31 -4.40
C GLN A 66 23.03 27.76 -5.66
N GLU A 67 22.62 28.62 -6.59
CA GLU A 67 22.05 28.15 -7.86
C GLU A 67 23.04 27.30 -8.66
N LYS A 68 24.29 27.74 -8.78
CA LYS A 68 25.33 26.98 -9.47
C LYS A 68 25.71 25.70 -8.73
N GLY A 69 25.72 25.74 -7.40
CA GLY A 69 25.88 24.58 -6.56
C GLY A 69 24.77 23.55 -6.77
N LEU A 70 23.51 23.99 -6.88
CA LEU A 70 22.38 23.10 -7.18
C LEU A 70 22.48 22.49 -8.59
N GLU A 71 22.88 23.26 -9.61
CA GLU A 71 23.14 22.72 -10.96
C GLU A 71 24.21 21.61 -10.92
N ALA A 72 25.29 21.81 -10.17
CA ALA A 72 26.34 20.82 -9.98
C ALA A 72 25.87 19.61 -9.15
N ALA A 73 25.08 19.83 -8.11
CA ALA A 73 24.51 18.76 -7.29
C ALA A 73 23.54 17.88 -8.09
N LEU A 74 22.72 18.47 -8.96
CA LEU A 74 21.84 17.72 -9.85
C LEU A 74 22.66 16.82 -10.79
N ALA A 75 23.65 17.38 -11.49
CA ALA A 75 24.53 16.61 -12.36
C ALA A 75 25.27 15.48 -11.61
N TYR A 76 25.67 15.72 -10.36
CA TYR A 76 26.27 14.69 -9.52
C TYR A 76 25.30 13.53 -9.23
N VAL A 77 24.06 13.85 -8.86
CA VAL A 77 23.05 12.85 -8.49
C VAL A 77 22.58 12.06 -9.71
N GLU A 78 22.51 12.69 -10.88
CA GLU A 78 22.16 12.05 -12.15
C GLU A 78 23.23 11.04 -12.60
N ASN A 79 24.51 11.35 -12.46
CA ASN A 79 25.57 10.58 -13.14
C ASN A 79 26.37 9.65 -12.21
N TYR A 80 26.30 9.80 -10.88
CA TYR A 80 27.08 8.98 -9.96
C TYR A 80 26.30 7.81 -9.37
N ALA A 81 26.78 6.58 -9.57
CA ALA A 81 26.15 5.36 -9.06
C ALA A 81 26.05 5.29 -7.52
N HIS A 82 26.88 6.04 -6.80
CA HIS A 82 26.83 6.12 -5.33
C HIS A 82 26.33 7.46 -4.79
N ALA A 83 25.68 8.28 -5.63
CA ALA A 83 25.09 9.56 -5.21
C ALA A 83 24.10 9.39 -4.04
N GLY A 84 23.43 8.24 -3.94
CA GLY A 84 22.51 7.95 -2.85
C GLY A 84 23.13 8.04 -1.45
N LYS A 85 24.47 8.00 -1.31
CA LYS A 85 25.17 8.22 -0.03
C LYS A 85 25.02 9.65 0.51
N THR A 86 24.69 10.62 -0.35
CA THR A 86 24.58 12.04 0.04
C THR A 86 23.14 12.48 0.32
N VAL A 87 22.14 11.60 0.14
CA VAL A 87 20.72 11.96 0.20
C VAL A 87 20.33 12.73 1.47
N ASN A 88 20.73 12.25 2.65
CA ASN A 88 20.34 12.88 3.92
C ASN A 88 20.90 14.30 4.04
N ASP A 89 22.19 14.49 3.73
CA ASP A 89 22.83 15.80 3.81
C ASP A 89 22.29 16.79 2.79
N VAL A 90 22.03 16.31 1.56
CA VAL A 90 21.53 17.15 0.46
C VAL A 90 20.08 17.51 0.68
N MET A 91 19.22 16.55 1.04
CA MET A 91 17.81 16.79 1.34
C MET A 91 17.63 17.72 2.54
N SER A 92 18.43 17.55 3.59
CA SER A 92 18.43 18.47 4.74
C SER A 92 18.79 19.90 4.32
N GLY A 93 19.80 20.07 3.47
CA GLY A 93 20.18 21.37 2.89
C GLY A 93 19.07 21.96 2.02
N ILE A 94 18.42 21.14 1.20
CA ILE A 94 17.30 21.54 0.34
C ILE A 94 16.11 22.03 1.18
N VAL A 95 15.66 21.24 2.16
CA VAL A 95 14.52 21.58 3.01
C VAL A 95 14.78 22.88 3.78
N THR A 96 16.00 23.07 4.28
CA THR A 96 16.33 24.23 5.11
C THR A 96 16.59 25.51 4.32
N LYS A 97 17.14 25.42 3.09
CA LYS A 97 17.62 26.61 2.35
C LYS A 97 17.08 26.79 0.93
N CYS A 98 16.57 25.74 0.27
CA CYS A 98 16.30 25.80 -1.18
C CYS A 98 14.82 25.65 -1.52
N ILE A 99 14.11 24.73 -0.86
CA ILE A 99 12.76 24.31 -1.24
C ILE A 99 11.73 25.46 -1.18
N ALA A 100 11.94 26.39 -0.25
CA ALA A 100 11.14 27.60 -0.05
C ALA A 100 11.90 28.89 -0.38
N ALA A 101 12.98 28.80 -1.18
CA ALA A 101 13.78 29.97 -1.55
C ALA A 101 12.95 30.99 -2.34
N PRO A 102 13.21 32.31 -2.24
CA PRO A 102 12.44 33.33 -2.96
C PRO A 102 12.54 33.20 -4.49
N LYS A 103 13.69 32.73 -4.98
CA LYS A 103 13.94 32.57 -6.42
C LYS A 103 13.34 31.28 -6.96
N THR A 104 12.59 31.40 -8.05
CA THR A 104 11.92 30.26 -8.70
C THR A 104 12.89 29.19 -9.17
N LYS A 105 13.97 29.58 -9.87
CA LYS A 105 14.99 28.65 -10.35
C LYS A 105 15.61 27.79 -9.24
N THR A 106 15.88 28.38 -8.07
CA THR A 106 16.39 27.67 -6.89
C THR A 106 15.41 26.59 -6.42
N ARG A 107 14.10 26.90 -6.39
CA ARG A 107 13.06 25.94 -6.00
C ARG A 107 12.89 24.82 -7.04
N GLU A 108 12.97 25.16 -8.33
CA GLU A 108 12.88 24.18 -9.43
C GLU A 108 14.04 23.18 -9.38
N LEU A 109 15.28 23.65 -9.24
CA LEU A 109 16.45 22.78 -9.10
C LEU A 109 16.35 21.92 -7.83
N ALA A 110 15.89 22.48 -6.72
CA ALA A 110 15.68 21.74 -5.49
C ALA A 110 14.65 20.61 -5.67
N MET A 111 13.55 20.87 -6.38
CA MET A 111 12.55 19.85 -6.73
C MET A 111 13.14 18.77 -7.64
N GLN A 112 13.88 19.16 -8.68
CA GLN A 112 14.52 18.21 -9.60
C GLN A 112 15.48 17.27 -8.87
N ILE A 113 16.35 17.79 -7.99
CA ILE A 113 17.26 16.98 -7.18
C ILE A 113 16.46 16.05 -6.24
N THR A 114 15.41 16.56 -5.61
CA THR A 114 14.52 15.77 -4.72
C THR A 114 13.95 14.57 -5.47
N LEU A 115 13.36 14.79 -6.65
CA LEU A 115 12.77 13.73 -7.47
C LEU A 115 13.82 12.80 -8.09
N MET A 116 15.03 13.32 -8.38
CA MET A 116 16.14 12.49 -8.83
C MET A 116 16.58 11.50 -7.76
N TYR A 117 16.62 11.91 -6.48
CA TYR A 117 16.88 10.97 -5.38
C TYR A 117 15.81 9.88 -5.24
N VAL A 118 14.54 10.20 -5.51
CA VAL A 118 13.46 9.20 -5.57
C VAL A 118 13.74 8.20 -6.70
N GLU A 119 14.12 8.69 -7.88
CA GLU A 119 14.43 7.86 -9.06
C GLU A 119 15.62 6.91 -8.83
N ILE A 120 16.67 7.37 -8.14
CA ILE A 120 17.82 6.52 -7.75
C ILE A 120 17.60 5.70 -6.47
N GLU A 121 16.33 5.39 -6.17
CA GLU A 121 15.94 4.48 -5.10
C GLU A 121 16.36 4.96 -3.70
N LYS A 122 16.23 6.27 -3.45
CA LYS A 122 16.38 6.86 -2.11
C LYS A 122 15.07 7.49 -1.63
N TYR A 123 13.95 6.97 -2.09
CA TYR A 123 12.62 7.51 -1.84
C TYR A 123 12.21 7.51 -0.36
N GLU A 124 12.61 6.52 0.45
CA GLU A 124 12.30 6.52 1.89
C GLU A 124 13.03 7.65 2.61
N ALA A 125 14.32 7.84 2.31
CA ALA A 125 15.13 8.90 2.91
C ALA A 125 14.63 10.30 2.50
N VAL A 126 14.27 10.48 1.22
CA VAL A 126 13.65 11.70 0.72
C VAL A 126 12.34 11.96 1.46
N GLN A 127 11.47 10.96 1.56
CA GLN A 127 10.17 11.11 2.20
C GLN A 127 10.33 11.45 3.70
N GLU A 128 11.27 10.82 4.40
CA GLU A 128 11.55 11.10 5.81
C GLU A 128 11.98 12.57 6.02
N GLU A 129 12.90 13.08 5.20
CA GLU A 129 13.37 14.47 5.29
C GLU A 129 12.26 15.48 4.93
N LEU A 130 11.43 15.19 3.92
CA LEU A 130 10.27 16.03 3.60
C LEU A 130 9.25 16.07 4.74
N ILE A 131 9.00 14.94 5.40
CA ILE A 131 8.10 14.87 6.57
C ILE A 131 8.68 15.67 7.75
N LYS A 132 9.99 15.62 8.00
CA LYS A 132 10.65 16.50 8.98
C LYS A 132 10.49 17.98 8.60
N GLY A 133 10.53 18.29 7.31
CA GLY A 133 10.25 19.63 6.77
C GLY A 133 8.83 20.13 7.04
N MET A 134 7.85 19.23 7.11
CA MET A 134 6.46 19.57 7.47
C MET A 134 6.30 19.99 8.93
N ASP A 135 7.29 19.72 9.79
CA ASP A 135 7.29 20.12 11.20
C ASP A 135 8.07 21.43 11.45
N GLN A 136 8.53 22.10 10.38
CA GLN A 136 9.26 23.36 10.49
C GLN A 136 8.36 24.52 10.91
N LYS A 137 8.93 25.47 11.66
CA LYS A 137 8.20 26.68 12.08
C LYS A 137 7.85 27.61 10.93
N ASN A 138 8.57 27.52 9.81
CA ASN A 138 8.35 28.38 8.65
C ASN A 138 7.29 27.75 7.73
N PRO A 139 6.09 28.36 7.61
CA PRO A 139 5.00 27.76 6.83
C PRO A 139 5.32 27.65 5.34
N LYS A 140 6.24 28.46 4.80
CA LYS A 140 6.69 28.32 3.42
C LYS A 140 7.48 27.04 3.19
N ILE A 141 8.28 26.62 4.19
CA ILE A 141 9.02 25.35 4.14
C ILE A 141 8.01 24.20 4.24
N VAL A 142 7.08 24.27 5.20
CA VAL A 142 6.02 23.25 5.37
C VAL A 142 5.24 23.06 4.08
N ALA A 143 4.70 24.15 3.50
CA ALA A 143 3.96 24.12 2.24
C ALA A 143 4.78 23.51 1.10
N ALA A 144 6.03 23.95 0.93
CA ALA A 144 6.89 23.46 -0.14
C ALA A 144 7.26 21.97 0.02
N CYS A 145 7.41 21.47 1.26
CA CYS A 145 7.60 20.05 1.53
C CYS A 145 6.35 19.21 1.19
N ILE A 146 5.15 19.74 1.47
CA ILE A 146 3.88 19.10 1.07
C ILE A 146 3.78 19.04 -0.46
N THR A 147 4.11 20.14 -1.16
CA THR A 147 4.12 20.18 -2.62
C THR A 147 5.11 19.15 -3.19
N ALA A 148 6.32 19.04 -2.62
CA ALA A 148 7.34 18.10 -3.08
C ALA A 148 6.93 16.63 -2.89
N VAL A 149 6.35 16.27 -1.73
CA VAL A 149 5.89 14.88 -1.54
C VAL A 149 4.66 14.56 -2.40
N THR A 150 3.81 15.56 -2.66
CA THR A 150 2.64 15.41 -3.54
C THR A 150 3.08 15.18 -4.98
N ALA A 151 4.09 15.93 -5.45
CA ALA A 151 4.70 15.71 -6.77
C ALA A 151 5.33 14.32 -6.85
N ALA A 152 6.10 13.89 -5.84
CA ALA A 152 6.67 12.55 -5.81
C ALA A 152 5.60 11.45 -5.83
N LEU A 153 4.50 11.61 -5.07
CA LEU A 153 3.38 10.66 -5.07
C LEU A 153 2.70 10.59 -6.44
N LYS A 154 2.48 11.75 -7.07
CA LYS A 154 1.88 11.84 -8.40
C LYS A 154 2.75 11.19 -9.48
N GLU A 155 4.07 11.43 -9.43
CA GLU A 155 5.00 10.97 -10.46
C GLU A 155 5.35 9.49 -10.31
N PHE A 156 5.61 9.01 -9.09
CA PHE A 156 6.13 7.66 -8.84
C PHE A 156 5.09 6.68 -8.27
N GLY A 157 3.97 7.20 -7.76
CA GLY A 157 2.88 6.41 -7.19
C GLY A 157 3.09 5.95 -5.75
N SER A 158 2.03 5.36 -5.21
CA SER A 158 1.90 5.03 -3.78
C SER A 158 2.71 3.83 -3.31
N LYS A 159 3.27 3.03 -4.23
CA LYS A 159 4.24 1.97 -3.92
C LYS A 159 5.62 2.53 -3.56
N ILE A 160 5.99 3.66 -4.17
CA ILE A 160 7.27 4.33 -3.94
C ILE A 160 7.11 5.35 -2.81
N VAL A 161 6.06 6.17 -2.86
CA VAL A 161 5.76 7.14 -1.80
C VAL A 161 4.72 6.55 -0.85
N ASN A 162 5.16 6.10 0.32
CA ASN A 162 4.29 5.43 1.29
C ASN A 162 3.25 6.41 1.87
N PRO A 163 1.94 6.20 1.71
CA PRO A 163 0.97 7.18 2.21
C PRO A 163 0.78 7.17 3.74
N LYS A 164 1.14 6.10 4.45
CA LYS A 164 0.84 5.98 5.89
C LYS A 164 1.47 7.07 6.75
N PRO A 165 2.77 7.43 6.60
CA PRO A 165 3.35 8.53 7.36
C PRO A 165 2.69 9.88 7.04
N LEU A 166 2.18 10.07 5.80
CA LEU A 166 1.47 11.29 5.40
C LEU A 166 0.08 11.37 6.03
N ILE A 167 -0.63 10.25 6.14
CA ILE A 167 -1.93 10.18 6.83
C ILE A 167 -1.82 10.70 8.26
N LYS A 168 -0.75 10.33 8.97
CA LYS A 168 -0.49 10.80 10.34
C LYS A 168 -0.26 12.32 10.43
N LYS A 169 0.11 12.98 9.32
CA LYS A 169 0.30 14.45 9.27
C LYS A 169 -0.98 15.20 8.92
N ILE A 170 -1.98 14.56 8.28
CA ILE A 170 -3.20 15.23 7.77
C ILE A 170 -3.84 16.13 8.83
N GLN A 171 -4.15 15.59 10.02
CA GLN A 171 -4.81 16.37 11.07
C GLN A 171 -4.00 17.60 11.49
N THR A 172 -2.67 17.45 11.63
CA THR A 172 -1.79 18.55 12.03
C THR A 172 -1.73 19.63 10.94
N LEU A 173 -1.61 19.23 9.68
CA LEU A 173 -1.51 20.15 8.55
C LEU A 173 -2.82 20.92 8.29
N PHE A 174 -3.97 20.27 8.44
CA PHE A 174 -5.28 20.92 8.32
C PHE A 174 -5.59 21.88 9.48
N ALA A 175 -4.92 21.70 10.63
CA ALA A 175 -4.98 22.59 11.78
C ALA A 175 -3.92 23.71 11.76
N ASP A 176 -3.06 23.76 10.75
CA ASP A 176 -2.04 24.80 10.63
C ASP A 176 -2.69 26.20 10.55
N ARG A 177 -2.00 27.21 11.06
CA ARG A 177 -2.48 28.60 11.06
C ARG A 177 -2.36 29.23 9.68
N ASP A 178 -1.37 28.83 8.89
CA ASP A 178 -1.12 29.37 7.56
C ASP A 178 -2.08 28.76 6.53
N LYS A 179 -2.71 29.63 5.72
CA LYS A 179 -3.66 29.19 4.69
C LYS A 179 -2.99 28.37 3.59
N SER A 180 -1.77 28.71 3.18
CA SER A 180 -1.09 27.98 2.11
C SER A 180 -0.75 26.55 2.54
N VAL A 181 -0.38 26.35 3.81
CA VAL A 181 -0.14 25.00 4.34
C VAL A 181 -1.41 24.15 4.25
N ARG A 182 -2.56 24.70 4.68
CA ARG A 182 -3.85 23.99 4.58
C ARG A 182 -4.28 23.71 3.14
N ASP A 183 -4.02 24.65 2.23
CA ASP A 183 -4.35 24.48 0.81
C ASP A 183 -3.48 23.39 0.15
N GLU A 184 -2.18 23.38 0.38
CA GLU A 184 -1.27 22.32 -0.10
C GLU A 184 -1.62 20.97 0.53
N ALA A 185 -1.98 20.94 1.83
CA ALA A 185 -2.44 19.72 2.49
C ALA A 185 -3.71 19.16 1.85
N ARG A 186 -4.64 20.01 1.43
CA ARG A 186 -5.83 19.62 0.66
C ARG A 186 -5.42 18.93 -0.65
N LEU A 187 -4.51 19.52 -1.41
CA LEU A 187 -4.01 18.94 -2.67
C LEU A 187 -3.33 17.59 -2.44
N MET A 188 -2.50 17.48 -1.40
CA MET A 188 -1.86 16.21 -1.02
C MET A 188 -2.90 15.13 -0.72
N VAL A 189 -3.94 15.44 0.07
CA VAL A 189 -4.99 14.47 0.43
C VAL A 189 -5.81 14.06 -0.79
N VAL A 190 -6.12 14.97 -1.70
CA VAL A 190 -6.80 14.65 -2.97
C VAL A 190 -5.94 13.74 -3.83
N GLU A 191 -4.63 14.00 -3.95
CA GLU A 191 -3.73 13.13 -4.68
C GLU A 191 -3.64 11.74 -4.02
N MET A 192 -3.52 11.68 -2.68
CA MET A 192 -3.59 10.42 -1.93
C MET A 192 -4.88 9.64 -2.20
N PHE A 193 -6.03 10.33 -2.30
CA PHE A 193 -7.31 9.69 -2.59
C PHE A 193 -7.32 9.02 -3.97
N LYS A 194 -6.65 9.59 -4.99
CA LYS A 194 -6.57 8.93 -6.30
C LYS A 194 -5.84 7.59 -6.25
N TRP A 195 -4.82 7.48 -5.40
CA TRP A 195 -4.02 6.25 -5.26
C TRP A 195 -4.61 5.23 -4.28
N ILE A 196 -5.27 5.70 -3.22
CA ILE A 196 -5.79 4.88 -2.12
C ILE A 196 -7.27 4.53 -2.33
N GLY A 197 -8.00 5.42 -3.00
CA GLY A 197 -9.44 5.32 -3.19
C GLY A 197 -10.24 5.51 -1.89
N PRO A 198 -11.46 4.94 -1.83
CA PRO A 198 -12.40 5.14 -0.73
C PRO A 198 -11.86 4.81 0.67
N ALA A 199 -10.84 3.98 0.77
CA ALA A 199 -10.19 3.61 2.03
C ALA A 199 -9.71 4.83 2.83
N LEU A 200 -9.29 5.90 2.15
CA LEU A 200 -8.76 7.10 2.79
C LEU A 200 -9.81 7.81 3.65
N ARG A 201 -11.11 7.70 3.31
CA ARG A 201 -12.21 8.36 4.04
C ARG A 201 -12.22 7.99 5.53
N SER A 202 -11.93 6.73 5.84
CA SER A 202 -11.84 6.23 7.23
C SER A 202 -10.76 6.92 8.08
N GLN A 203 -9.78 7.56 7.42
CA GLN A 203 -8.64 8.22 8.06
C GLN A 203 -8.89 9.72 8.31
N LEU A 204 -10.01 10.26 7.84
CA LEU A 204 -10.33 11.70 7.91
C LEU A 204 -11.28 12.04 9.08
N ASN A 205 -11.66 11.07 9.90
CA ASN A 205 -12.65 11.23 10.98
C ASN A 205 -12.28 12.29 12.03
N ASN A 206 -11.00 12.63 12.15
CA ASN A 206 -10.51 13.63 13.10
C ASN A 206 -10.48 15.06 12.55
N LEU A 207 -10.91 15.27 11.30
CA LEU A 207 -11.02 16.60 10.69
C LEU A 207 -12.34 17.27 11.04
N GLN A 208 -12.40 18.59 10.91
CA GLN A 208 -13.64 19.34 11.12
C GLN A 208 -14.66 18.96 10.03
N PRO A 209 -15.97 18.86 10.34
CA PRO A 209 -16.99 18.45 9.36
C PRO A 209 -16.95 19.25 8.05
N VAL A 210 -16.71 20.55 8.13
CA VAL A 210 -16.58 21.44 6.95
C VAL A 210 -15.41 21.01 6.06
N GLN A 211 -14.27 20.65 6.64
CA GLN A 211 -13.09 20.19 5.90
C GLN A 211 -13.36 18.85 5.21
N VAL A 212 -14.08 17.94 5.88
CA VAL A 212 -14.49 16.65 5.29
C VAL A 212 -15.44 16.88 4.12
N THR A 213 -16.43 17.76 4.25
CA THR A 213 -17.36 18.10 3.16
C THR A 213 -16.63 18.70 1.95
N GLU A 214 -15.68 19.61 2.17
CA GLU A 214 -14.84 20.15 1.09
C GLU A 214 -14.02 19.06 0.38
N LEU A 215 -13.41 18.14 1.15
CA LEU A 215 -12.63 17.03 0.60
C LEU A 215 -13.50 16.06 -0.19
N GLU A 216 -14.70 15.71 0.30
CA GLU A 216 -15.63 14.85 -0.45
C GLU A 216 -16.04 15.47 -1.79
N ALA A 217 -16.22 16.80 -1.84
CA ALA A 217 -16.48 17.49 -3.10
C ALA A 217 -15.31 17.41 -4.08
N GLU A 218 -14.06 17.40 -3.61
CA GLU A 218 -12.89 17.17 -4.45
C GLU A 218 -12.74 15.69 -4.84
N PHE A 219 -13.01 14.76 -3.92
CA PHE A 219 -12.97 13.32 -4.17
C PHE A 219 -13.95 12.92 -5.27
N ALA A 220 -15.17 13.45 -5.24
CA ALA A 220 -16.17 13.20 -6.28
C ALA A 220 -15.70 13.59 -7.70
N LYS A 221 -14.76 14.54 -7.83
CA LYS A 221 -14.19 14.94 -9.13
C LYS A 221 -13.15 13.97 -9.67
N VAL A 222 -12.55 13.15 -8.79
CA VAL A 222 -11.43 12.26 -9.12
C VAL A 222 -11.74 10.77 -8.86
N GLU A 223 -12.92 10.47 -8.32
CA GLU A 223 -13.35 9.11 -8.00
C GLU A 223 -13.47 8.25 -9.27
N GLY A 224 -12.87 7.06 -9.24
CA GLY A 224 -12.81 6.16 -10.39
C GLY A 224 -11.78 6.53 -11.45
N GLN A 225 -11.02 7.63 -11.29
CA GLN A 225 -9.91 7.95 -12.18
C GLN A 225 -8.80 6.90 -12.03
N LYS A 226 -8.42 6.26 -13.13
CA LYS A 226 -7.21 5.42 -13.16
C LYS A 226 -5.98 6.32 -13.04
N VAL A 227 -5.14 6.05 -12.05
CA VAL A 227 -3.84 6.71 -11.89
C VAL A 227 -2.72 5.78 -12.28
N THR A 228 -1.78 6.31 -13.05
CA THR A 228 -0.56 5.62 -13.47
C THR A 228 0.65 6.51 -13.16
N PRO A 229 1.77 5.95 -12.67
CA PRO A 229 2.98 6.71 -12.46
C PRO A 229 3.47 7.29 -13.80
N THR A 230 3.91 8.54 -13.78
CA THR A 230 4.51 9.20 -14.96
C THR A 230 6.02 9.10 -14.98
N ARG A 231 6.64 8.70 -13.86
CA ARG A 231 8.08 8.54 -13.69
C ARG A 231 8.36 7.23 -12.92
N TYR A 232 9.40 6.52 -13.32
CA TYR A 232 9.74 5.21 -12.77
C TYR A 232 11.13 5.25 -12.16
N ILE A 233 11.36 4.48 -11.10
CA ILE A 233 12.71 4.32 -10.51
C ILE A 233 13.62 3.54 -11.47
N ARG A 234 14.95 3.71 -11.36
CA ARG A 234 15.92 3.09 -12.28
C ARG A 234 15.73 1.58 -12.47
N SER A 235 15.51 0.82 -11.38
CA SER A 235 15.29 -0.62 -11.50
C SER A 235 14.00 -1.00 -12.23
N GLN A 236 12.97 -0.14 -12.21
CA GLN A 236 11.75 -0.34 -12.98
C GLN A 236 11.98 -0.03 -14.46
N GLN A 237 12.73 1.04 -14.77
CA GLN A 237 13.12 1.39 -16.14
C GLN A 237 13.95 0.27 -16.78
N GLU A 238 14.93 -0.30 -16.06
CA GLU A 238 15.73 -1.43 -16.54
C GLU A 238 14.88 -2.68 -16.82
N LYS A 239 13.88 -2.95 -15.98
CA LYS A 239 12.95 -4.08 -16.21
C LYS A 239 12.08 -3.85 -17.45
N GLN A 240 11.57 -2.63 -17.64
CA GLN A 240 10.80 -2.28 -18.83
C GLN A 240 11.65 -2.37 -20.10
N ALA A 241 12.90 -1.90 -20.07
CA ALA A 241 13.81 -2.01 -21.19
C ALA A 241 14.13 -3.48 -21.55
N LYS A 242 14.30 -4.35 -20.55
CA LYS A 242 14.50 -5.79 -20.78
C LYS A 242 13.28 -6.46 -21.39
N LEU A 243 12.09 -6.18 -20.86
CA LEU A 243 10.84 -6.71 -21.39
C LEU A 243 10.60 -6.25 -22.84
N ALA A 244 10.86 -4.97 -23.15
CA ALA A 244 10.73 -4.46 -24.51
C ALA A 244 11.72 -5.11 -25.49
N ALA A 245 12.96 -5.34 -25.07
CA ALA A 245 13.96 -6.05 -25.87
C ALA A 245 13.60 -7.54 -26.10
N GLU A 246 12.99 -8.20 -25.11
CA GLU A 246 12.51 -9.58 -25.22
C GLU A 246 11.27 -9.71 -26.14
N THR A 247 10.43 -8.66 -26.21
CA THR A 247 9.27 -8.62 -27.13
C THR A 247 9.69 -8.35 -28.58
N GLU A 248 10.74 -7.57 -28.83
CA GLU A 248 11.27 -7.33 -30.20
C GLU A 248 11.93 -8.57 -30.82
N GLU A 249 12.39 -9.55 -30.04
CA GLU A 249 12.94 -10.82 -30.55
C GLU A 249 11.86 -11.88 -30.90
N ALA A 250 10.59 -11.63 -30.57
CA ALA A 250 9.47 -12.51 -30.87
C ALA A 250 8.53 -11.89 -31.93
N GLU A 251 8.95 -11.88 -33.21
CA GLU A 251 8.02 -11.64 -34.32
C GLU A 251 7.03 -12.82 -34.41
N GLY A 252 5.82 -12.60 -33.91
CA GLY A 252 4.69 -13.51 -34.03
C GLY A 252 3.42 -12.83 -33.53
N ASP A 253 2.73 -12.19 -34.48
CA ASP A 253 1.36 -11.65 -34.43
C ASP A 253 0.46 -12.28 -33.37
N GLU A 254 0.43 -11.68 -32.18
CA GLU A 254 -0.70 -11.76 -31.26
C GLU A 254 -0.97 -10.34 -30.77
N ASP A 255 -2.23 -9.92 -30.87
CA ASP A 255 -2.76 -8.71 -30.23
C ASP A 255 -2.24 -8.67 -28.79
N VAL A 256 -1.22 -7.85 -28.57
CA VAL A 256 -0.77 -7.52 -27.22
C VAL A 256 -1.91 -6.71 -26.64
N GLU A 257 -2.83 -7.39 -25.95
CA GLU A 257 -3.64 -6.74 -24.95
C GLU A 257 -2.66 -5.91 -24.14
N GLU A 258 -2.78 -4.58 -24.20
CA GLU A 258 -2.16 -3.73 -23.20
C GLU A 258 -2.62 -4.34 -21.87
N GLU A 259 -1.77 -5.15 -21.24
CA GLU A 259 -1.84 -5.45 -19.82
C GLU A 259 -1.63 -4.10 -19.17
N GLY A 260 -2.71 -3.30 -19.16
CA GLY A 260 -2.79 -2.05 -18.49
C GLY A 260 -2.47 -2.42 -17.07
N TYR A 261 -1.25 -2.07 -16.64
CA TYR A 261 -0.80 -2.20 -15.28
C TYR A 261 -1.90 -1.58 -14.43
N SER A 262 -2.78 -2.43 -13.94
CA SER A 262 -3.80 -2.04 -12.98
C SER A 262 -2.97 -1.75 -11.75
N THR A 263 -2.65 -0.47 -11.57
CA THR A 263 -1.99 0.02 -10.38
C THR A 263 -2.78 -0.53 -9.21
N PRO A 264 -2.20 -1.40 -8.36
CA PRO A 264 -2.94 -1.93 -7.24
C PRO A 264 -3.29 -0.74 -6.36
N THR A 265 -4.58 -0.41 -6.29
CA THR A 265 -5.10 0.45 -5.24
C THR A 265 -4.64 -0.16 -3.92
N LEU A 266 -3.97 0.64 -3.08
CA LEU A 266 -3.51 0.15 -1.78
C LEU A 266 -4.72 -0.40 -1.01
N ASP A 267 -4.64 -1.65 -0.55
CA ASP A 267 -5.74 -2.30 0.16
C ASP A 267 -6.08 -1.47 1.41
N PRO A 268 -7.35 -1.08 1.67
CA PRO A 268 -7.76 -0.43 2.90
C PRO A 268 -7.18 -1.07 4.18
N TYR A 269 -7.00 -2.40 4.16
CA TYR A 269 -6.37 -3.15 5.23
C TYR A 269 -4.91 -2.74 5.50
N ASP A 270 -4.17 -2.41 4.46
CA ASP A 270 -2.76 -2.05 4.60
C ASP A 270 -2.63 -0.75 5.36
N ILE A 271 -3.51 0.21 5.08
CA ILE A 271 -3.45 1.58 5.59
C ILE A 271 -4.05 1.70 7.00
N ALA A 272 -5.03 0.88 7.34
CA ALA A 272 -5.68 0.92 8.64
C ALA A 272 -4.71 0.63 9.81
N ASP A 273 -4.87 1.38 10.88
CA ASP A 273 -4.23 1.09 12.16
C ASP A 273 -4.85 -0.18 12.78
N PRO A 274 -4.03 -1.13 13.28
CA PRO A 274 -4.54 -2.31 13.94
C PRO A 274 -5.33 -1.96 15.21
N VAL A 275 -6.45 -2.64 15.43
CA VAL A 275 -7.30 -2.44 16.61
C VAL A 275 -7.24 -3.65 17.53
N ASP A 276 -6.84 -3.45 18.79
CA ASP A 276 -7.03 -4.44 19.85
C ASP A 276 -8.51 -4.54 20.23
N ILE A 277 -9.05 -5.74 20.12
CA ILE A 277 -10.41 -6.08 20.56
C ILE A 277 -10.41 -7.04 21.76
N LEU A 278 -9.33 -7.79 21.98
CA LEU A 278 -9.28 -8.83 23.00
C LEU A 278 -9.28 -8.22 24.40
N SER A 279 -8.55 -7.12 24.61
CA SER A 279 -8.57 -6.38 25.87
C SER A 279 -9.90 -5.64 26.14
N LYS A 280 -10.74 -5.46 25.12
CA LYS A 280 -12.02 -4.75 25.21
C LYS A 280 -13.20 -5.69 25.49
N LEU A 281 -12.99 -7.00 25.50
CA LEU A 281 -14.04 -7.95 25.82
C LEU A 281 -14.40 -7.87 27.32
N PRO A 282 -15.70 -7.82 27.67
CA PRO A 282 -16.14 -7.89 29.06
C PRO A 282 -15.66 -9.17 29.75
N LYS A 283 -15.39 -9.10 31.06
CA LYS A 283 -14.92 -10.27 31.84
C LYS A 283 -15.90 -11.45 31.79
N ASN A 284 -17.20 -11.17 31.75
CA ASN A 284 -18.27 -12.17 31.68
C ASN A 284 -18.67 -12.53 30.25
N PHE A 285 -17.92 -12.10 29.22
CA PHE A 285 -18.28 -12.30 27.82
C PHE A 285 -18.52 -13.77 27.47
N TYR A 286 -17.60 -14.66 27.85
CA TYR A 286 -17.72 -16.09 27.55
C TYR A 286 -18.86 -16.76 28.34
N GLU A 287 -19.16 -16.29 29.55
CA GLU A 287 -20.32 -16.76 30.32
C GLU A 287 -21.63 -16.38 29.63
N GLN A 288 -21.72 -15.15 29.10
CA GLN A 288 -22.90 -14.69 28.35
C GLN A 288 -23.13 -15.49 27.06
N LEU A 289 -22.06 -15.95 26.39
CA LEU A 289 -22.17 -16.83 25.22
C LEU A 289 -22.74 -18.23 25.55
N GLU A 290 -22.72 -18.64 26.81
CA GLU A 290 -23.30 -19.91 27.28
C GLU A 290 -24.65 -19.75 28.01
N ALA A 291 -25.18 -18.52 28.04
CA ALA A 291 -26.44 -18.22 28.71
C ALA A 291 -27.60 -19.07 28.17
N LYS A 292 -28.51 -19.49 29.07
CA LYS A 292 -29.71 -20.25 28.69
C LYS A 292 -30.63 -19.45 27.78
N LYS A 293 -30.78 -18.15 28.03
CA LYS A 293 -31.60 -17.25 27.20
C LYS A 293 -30.83 -16.88 25.94
N TRP A 294 -31.42 -17.15 24.78
CA TRP A 294 -30.77 -16.88 23.49
C TRP A 294 -30.55 -15.38 23.23
N GLN A 295 -31.37 -14.51 23.84
CA GLN A 295 -31.21 -13.06 23.77
C GLN A 295 -29.91 -12.59 24.44
N GLU A 296 -29.53 -13.19 25.57
CA GLU A 296 -28.27 -12.84 26.25
C GLU A 296 -27.06 -13.24 25.39
N ARG A 297 -27.12 -14.41 24.73
CA ARG A 297 -26.10 -14.83 23.75
C ARG A 297 -26.03 -13.90 22.54
N LYS A 298 -27.19 -13.47 22.03
CA LYS A 298 -27.30 -12.50 20.94
C LYS A 298 -26.66 -11.16 21.34
N GLU A 299 -26.98 -10.62 22.51
CA GLU A 299 -26.44 -9.35 23.00
C GLU A 299 -24.91 -9.40 23.12
N ALA A 300 -24.35 -10.49 23.64
CA ALA A 300 -22.89 -10.68 23.69
C ALA A 300 -22.27 -10.71 22.28
N LEU A 301 -22.89 -11.40 21.33
CA LEU A 301 -22.42 -11.42 19.94
C LEU A 301 -22.56 -10.07 19.23
N GLU A 302 -23.60 -9.28 19.52
CA GLU A 302 -23.77 -7.91 18.98
C GLU A 302 -22.75 -6.94 19.58
N LEU A 303 -22.35 -7.15 20.84
CA LEU A 303 -21.22 -6.42 21.44
C LEU A 303 -19.92 -6.76 20.72
N LEU A 304 -19.66 -8.05 20.48
CA LEU A 304 -18.48 -8.47 19.72
C LEU A 304 -18.47 -7.88 18.32
N GLU A 305 -19.60 -7.92 17.60
CA GLU A 305 -19.73 -7.40 16.23
C GLU A 305 -19.29 -5.93 16.16
N LYS A 306 -19.68 -5.11 17.15
CA LYS A 306 -19.27 -3.70 17.22
C LYS A 306 -17.77 -3.51 17.37
N LEU A 307 -17.09 -4.41 18.09
CA LEU A 307 -15.63 -4.33 18.30
C LEU A 307 -14.86 -4.78 17.06
N ILE A 308 -15.31 -5.86 16.41
CA ILE A 308 -14.59 -6.49 15.28
C ILE A 308 -14.92 -5.87 13.92
N LYS A 309 -15.92 -4.98 13.84
CA LYS A 309 -16.23 -4.21 12.63
C LYS A 309 -15.22 -3.07 12.42
N THR A 310 -13.97 -3.46 12.23
CA THR A 310 -12.81 -2.61 11.95
C THR A 310 -12.05 -3.19 10.75
N PRO A 311 -11.42 -2.36 9.90
CA PRO A 311 -10.68 -2.87 8.75
C PRO A 311 -9.53 -3.80 9.11
N LYS A 312 -8.89 -3.62 10.28
CA LYS A 312 -7.69 -4.36 10.69
C LYS A 312 -7.66 -4.64 12.19
N LEU A 313 -7.43 -5.91 12.53
CA LEU A 313 -7.29 -6.36 13.90
C LEU A 313 -5.82 -6.46 14.31
N GLU A 314 -5.56 -6.13 15.57
CA GLU A 314 -4.24 -6.35 16.16
C GLU A 314 -3.94 -7.84 16.28
N ASN A 315 -2.66 -8.19 16.22
CA ASN A 315 -2.23 -9.57 16.38
C ASN A 315 -2.48 -10.03 17.82
N GLY A 316 -2.94 -11.26 18.01
CA GLY A 316 -3.24 -11.80 19.33
C GLY A 316 -3.66 -13.26 19.27
N ASP A 317 -3.92 -13.82 20.45
CA ASP A 317 -4.48 -15.17 20.57
C ASP A 317 -6.01 -15.09 20.53
N TYR A 318 -6.58 -15.48 19.38
CA TYR A 318 -8.02 -15.51 19.14
C TYR A 318 -8.60 -16.92 19.35
N GLY A 319 -7.81 -17.89 19.82
CA GLY A 319 -8.18 -19.30 19.87
C GLY A 319 -9.46 -19.57 20.67
N ASP A 320 -9.60 -18.95 21.85
CA ASP A 320 -10.79 -19.12 22.69
C ASP A 320 -12.04 -18.49 22.07
N LEU A 321 -11.90 -17.29 21.49
CA LEU A 321 -12.99 -16.61 20.80
C LEU A 321 -13.47 -17.42 19.59
N ILE A 322 -12.56 -17.94 18.79
CA ILE A 322 -12.88 -18.76 17.61
C ILE A 322 -13.53 -20.09 18.03
N ARG A 323 -13.05 -20.72 19.10
CA ARG A 323 -13.66 -21.94 19.64
C ARG A 323 -15.08 -21.69 20.13
N ALA A 324 -15.32 -20.56 20.80
CA ALA A 324 -16.66 -20.17 21.26
C ALA A 324 -17.61 -19.91 20.08
N LEU A 325 -17.19 -19.12 19.09
CA LEU A 325 -17.99 -18.85 17.88
C LEU A 325 -18.31 -20.14 17.11
N LYS A 326 -17.30 -20.99 16.88
CA LYS A 326 -17.47 -22.29 16.23
C LYS A 326 -18.46 -23.17 16.98
N LYS A 327 -18.38 -23.23 18.32
CA LYS A 327 -19.31 -24.00 19.16
C LYS A 327 -20.75 -23.51 18.99
N ILE A 328 -20.98 -22.20 18.95
CA ILE A 328 -22.29 -21.60 18.71
C ILE A 328 -22.80 -21.96 17.31
N ILE A 329 -21.97 -21.77 16.27
CA ILE A 329 -22.34 -22.13 14.89
C ILE A 329 -22.72 -23.60 14.80
N GLN A 330 -21.98 -24.49 15.46
CA GLN A 330 -22.24 -25.92 15.42
C GLN A 330 -23.50 -26.33 16.19
N LYS A 331 -23.68 -25.83 17.41
CA LYS A 331 -24.58 -26.44 18.41
C LYS A 331 -25.76 -25.57 18.86
N ASP A 332 -25.76 -24.26 18.59
CA ASP A 332 -26.85 -23.40 19.04
C ASP A 332 -28.16 -23.76 18.32
N THR A 333 -29.27 -23.70 19.04
CA THR A 333 -30.61 -24.02 18.51
C THR A 333 -31.30 -22.80 17.90
N ASN A 334 -30.84 -21.59 18.24
CA ASN A 334 -31.41 -20.36 17.72
C ASN A 334 -30.66 -19.88 16.48
N VAL A 335 -31.35 -19.92 15.35
CA VAL A 335 -30.85 -19.51 14.03
C VAL A 335 -30.31 -18.08 13.97
N VAL A 336 -30.84 -17.15 14.78
CA VAL A 336 -30.37 -15.75 14.81
C VAL A 336 -28.98 -15.70 15.44
N VAL A 337 -28.77 -16.45 16.53
CA VAL A 337 -27.50 -16.54 17.23
C VAL A 337 -26.45 -17.24 16.34
N ILE A 338 -26.83 -18.31 15.63
CA ILE A 338 -25.97 -18.97 14.64
C ILE A 338 -25.51 -17.98 13.55
N ALA A 339 -26.46 -17.27 12.93
CA ALA A 339 -26.14 -16.34 11.84
C ALA A 339 -25.19 -15.22 12.30
N LEU A 340 -25.42 -14.69 13.50
CA LEU A 340 -24.57 -13.63 14.06
C LEU A 340 -23.17 -14.15 14.41
N ALA A 341 -23.04 -15.36 14.96
CA ALA A 341 -21.75 -15.98 15.21
C ALA A 341 -20.96 -16.24 13.92
N ALA A 342 -21.63 -16.68 12.84
CA ALA A 342 -21.01 -16.84 11.53
C ALA A 342 -20.53 -15.51 10.94
N LYS A 343 -21.33 -14.45 11.02
CA LYS A 343 -20.90 -13.09 10.64
C LYS A 343 -19.69 -12.62 11.42
N ASN A 344 -19.69 -12.82 12.74
CA ASN A 344 -18.55 -12.44 13.57
C ASN A 344 -17.29 -13.23 13.21
N LEU A 345 -17.42 -14.51 12.87
CA LEU A 345 -16.29 -15.32 12.36
C LEU A 345 -15.75 -14.77 11.03
N ALA A 346 -16.64 -14.35 10.12
CA ALA A 346 -16.26 -13.71 8.86
C ALA A 346 -15.49 -12.39 9.09
N CYS A 347 -15.98 -11.53 9.98
CA CYS A 347 -15.32 -10.28 10.34
C CYS A 347 -13.93 -10.52 10.97
N LEU A 348 -13.79 -11.54 11.84
CA LEU A 348 -12.48 -11.91 12.39
C LEU A 348 -11.50 -12.39 11.30
N ALA A 349 -11.95 -13.25 10.38
CA ALA A 349 -11.11 -13.72 9.28
C ALA A 349 -10.66 -12.56 8.37
N ASN A 350 -11.57 -11.66 8.02
CA ASN A 350 -11.28 -10.47 7.21
C ASN A 350 -10.34 -9.49 7.93
N GLY A 351 -10.53 -9.27 9.23
CA GLY A 351 -9.72 -8.37 10.03
C GLY A 351 -8.32 -8.91 10.37
N LEU A 352 -8.10 -10.22 10.27
CA LEU A 352 -6.80 -10.87 10.52
C LEU A 352 -6.05 -11.26 9.23
N LYS A 353 -6.77 -11.40 8.10
CA LYS A 353 -6.23 -11.87 6.81
C LYS A 353 -5.40 -13.14 6.99
N LYS A 354 -4.14 -13.15 6.52
CA LYS A 354 -3.22 -14.30 6.62
C LYS A 354 -2.96 -14.76 8.06
N ARG A 355 -3.12 -13.89 9.08
CA ARG A 355 -2.97 -14.29 10.49
C ARG A 355 -4.07 -15.24 10.97
N PHE A 356 -5.18 -15.33 10.24
CA PHE A 356 -6.26 -16.27 10.52
C PHE A 356 -5.92 -17.71 10.12
N GLN A 357 -4.88 -17.94 9.31
CA GLN A 357 -4.52 -19.25 8.75
C GLN A 357 -4.46 -20.37 9.81
N GLN A 358 -3.90 -20.09 10.98
CA GLN A 358 -3.78 -21.06 12.09
C GLN A 358 -5.13 -21.58 12.62
N TYR A 359 -6.22 -20.85 12.38
CA TYR A 359 -7.57 -21.21 12.83
C TYR A 359 -8.45 -21.71 11.68
N ALA A 360 -8.05 -21.46 10.43
CA ALA A 360 -8.89 -21.66 9.26
C ALA A 360 -9.32 -23.13 9.10
N ALA A 361 -8.37 -24.06 9.10
CA ALA A 361 -8.63 -25.50 8.97
C ALA A 361 -9.58 -26.02 10.07
N PHE A 362 -9.48 -25.47 11.29
CA PHE A 362 -10.35 -25.85 12.39
C PHE A 362 -11.81 -25.43 12.20
N CYS A 363 -12.08 -24.38 11.42
CA CYS A 363 -13.42 -23.82 11.20
C CYS A 363 -14.15 -24.43 10.00
N VAL A 364 -13.41 -24.74 8.91
CA VAL A 364 -13.97 -25.19 7.64
C VAL A 364 -14.94 -26.37 7.74
N PRO A 365 -14.64 -27.49 8.43
CA PRO A 365 -15.55 -28.63 8.51
C PRO A 365 -16.89 -28.27 9.13
N THR A 366 -16.89 -27.43 10.17
CA THR A 366 -18.11 -26.99 10.85
C THR A 366 -18.95 -26.06 9.98
N LEU A 367 -18.33 -25.18 9.21
CA LEU A 367 -19.05 -24.30 8.28
C LEU A 367 -19.71 -25.11 7.16
N LEU A 368 -18.97 -26.06 6.57
CA LEU A 368 -19.48 -26.96 5.54
C LEU A 368 -20.67 -27.79 6.04
N GLU A 369 -20.54 -28.42 7.22
CA GLU A 369 -21.62 -29.21 7.81
C GLU A 369 -22.86 -28.35 8.12
N LYS A 370 -22.66 -27.07 8.47
CA LYS A 370 -23.75 -26.17 8.85
C LYS A 370 -24.61 -25.71 7.66
N PHE A 371 -24.20 -25.96 6.41
CA PHE A 371 -25.06 -25.80 5.23
C PHE A 371 -26.29 -26.73 5.20
N LYS A 372 -26.47 -27.59 6.21
CA LYS A 372 -27.75 -28.28 6.47
C LYS A 372 -28.89 -27.32 6.85
N GLU A 373 -28.59 -26.10 7.27
CA GLU A 373 -29.57 -25.06 7.56
C GLU A 373 -30.31 -24.59 6.30
N LYS A 374 -31.62 -24.34 6.41
CA LYS A 374 -32.47 -23.94 5.28
C LYS A 374 -32.85 -22.46 5.27
N LYS A 375 -32.69 -21.76 6.40
CA LYS A 375 -33.06 -20.35 6.48
C LYS A 375 -32.03 -19.50 5.74
N GLN A 376 -32.49 -18.75 4.75
CA GLN A 376 -31.61 -18.02 3.84
C GLN A 376 -30.65 -17.07 4.55
N ASN A 377 -31.09 -16.38 5.60
CA ASN A 377 -30.24 -15.49 6.38
C ASN A 377 -29.07 -16.21 7.07
N VAL A 378 -29.26 -17.46 7.50
CA VAL A 378 -28.21 -18.30 8.09
C VAL A 378 -27.26 -18.79 7.00
N VAL A 379 -27.81 -19.29 5.89
CA VAL A 379 -27.00 -19.78 4.76
C VAL A 379 -26.09 -18.68 4.22
N LEU A 380 -26.60 -17.46 4.05
CA LEU A 380 -25.81 -16.31 3.60
C LEU A 380 -24.67 -15.99 4.58
N ALA A 381 -24.94 -16.01 5.89
CA ALA A 381 -23.90 -15.77 6.90
C ALA A 381 -22.82 -16.86 6.90
N ILE A 382 -23.19 -18.13 6.66
CA ILE A 382 -22.23 -19.23 6.55
C ILE A 382 -21.38 -19.10 5.27
N ARG A 383 -21.98 -18.71 4.14
CA ARG A 383 -21.26 -18.42 2.90
C ARG A 383 -20.21 -17.32 3.12
N GLU A 384 -20.62 -16.21 3.72
CA GLU A 384 -19.72 -15.10 4.04
C GLU A 384 -18.57 -15.55 4.95
N ALA A 385 -18.87 -16.35 5.97
CA ALA A 385 -17.86 -16.89 6.88
C ALA A 385 -16.85 -17.81 6.16
N ILE A 386 -17.31 -18.80 5.39
CA ILE A 386 -16.41 -19.75 4.74
C ILE A 386 -15.58 -19.09 3.64
N ASP A 387 -16.16 -18.13 2.91
CA ASP A 387 -15.45 -17.38 1.88
C ASP A 387 -14.35 -16.49 2.50
N ALA A 388 -14.62 -15.85 3.66
CA ALA A 388 -13.63 -15.05 4.39
C ALA A 388 -12.52 -15.92 5.02
N VAL A 389 -12.88 -17.08 5.58
CA VAL A 389 -11.89 -18.04 6.10
C VAL A 389 -10.97 -18.53 4.98
N TYR A 390 -11.51 -18.76 3.78
CA TYR A 390 -10.75 -19.27 2.64
C TYR A 390 -9.60 -18.34 2.23
N ASP A 391 -9.77 -17.02 2.31
CA ASP A 391 -8.73 -16.05 1.94
C ASP A 391 -7.41 -16.20 2.74
N SER A 392 -7.47 -16.90 3.88
CA SER A 392 -6.33 -17.19 4.75
C SER A 392 -5.72 -18.60 4.59
N ILE A 393 -6.35 -19.49 3.80
CA ILE A 393 -5.94 -20.89 3.63
C ILE A 393 -5.86 -21.26 2.14
N THR A 394 -5.61 -22.53 1.82
CA THR A 394 -5.51 -23.03 0.44
C THR A 394 -6.48 -24.19 0.20
N VAL A 395 -6.83 -24.39 -1.08
CA VAL A 395 -7.62 -25.56 -1.53
C VAL A 395 -6.99 -26.89 -1.14
N GLU A 396 -5.66 -27.01 -1.11
CA GLU A 396 -4.99 -28.25 -0.72
C GLU A 396 -5.31 -28.64 0.74
N VAL A 397 -5.29 -27.67 1.65
CA VAL A 397 -5.50 -27.93 3.09
C VAL A 397 -6.94 -28.35 3.39
N ILE A 398 -7.93 -27.83 2.64
CA ILE A 398 -9.35 -28.12 2.87
C ILE A 398 -9.86 -29.31 2.04
N LEU A 399 -8.98 -30.01 1.31
CA LEU A 399 -9.36 -31.05 0.34
C LEU A 399 -10.24 -32.14 0.96
N GLU A 400 -9.79 -32.70 2.09
CA GLU A 400 -10.48 -33.83 2.74
C GLU A 400 -11.86 -33.41 3.25
N ASP A 401 -11.95 -32.26 3.92
CA ASP A 401 -13.20 -31.72 4.45
C ASP A 401 -14.23 -31.41 3.35
N VAL A 402 -13.78 -30.82 2.24
CA VAL A 402 -14.64 -30.49 1.10
C VAL A 402 -15.12 -31.78 0.41
N VAL A 403 -14.24 -32.77 0.24
CA VAL A 403 -14.64 -34.07 -0.35
C VAL A 403 -15.63 -34.79 0.56
N GLU A 404 -15.43 -34.77 1.88
CA GLU A 404 -16.39 -35.34 2.83
C GLU A 404 -17.75 -34.65 2.71
N ALA A 405 -17.78 -33.31 2.69
CA ALA A 405 -19.02 -32.53 2.58
C ALA A 405 -19.75 -32.75 1.23
N LEU A 406 -19.02 -32.92 0.12
CA LEU A 406 -19.58 -33.30 -1.18
C LEU A 406 -20.18 -34.71 -1.20
N ASN A 407 -19.79 -35.59 -0.27
CA ASN A 407 -20.37 -36.92 -0.10
C ASN A 407 -21.45 -36.98 1.00
N SER A 408 -21.81 -35.85 1.60
CA SER A 408 -22.82 -35.76 2.66
C SER A 408 -24.17 -36.31 2.21
N LYS A 409 -24.92 -36.96 3.12
CA LYS A 409 -26.30 -37.41 2.82
C LYS A 409 -27.29 -36.24 2.66
N ASN A 410 -26.90 -35.02 3.03
CA ASN A 410 -27.76 -33.84 2.94
C ASN A 410 -27.55 -33.10 1.61
N PRO A 411 -28.58 -33.01 0.73
CA PRO A 411 -28.47 -32.34 -0.57
C PRO A 411 -28.09 -30.85 -0.47
N SER A 412 -28.51 -30.15 0.58
CA SER A 412 -28.14 -28.74 0.79
C SER A 412 -26.65 -28.59 1.06
N VAL A 413 -26.07 -29.48 1.89
CA VAL A 413 -24.62 -29.46 2.17
C VAL A 413 -23.83 -29.68 0.89
N LYS A 414 -24.20 -30.66 0.08
CA LYS A 414 -23.55 -30.92 -1.22
C LYS A 414 -23.59 -29.70 -2.15
N ALA A 415 -24.77 -29.13 -2.34
CA ALA A 415 -24.97 -28.00 -3.26
C ALA A 415 -24.22 -26.74 -2.82
N GLU A 416 -24.26 -26.40 -1.54
CA GLU A 416 -23.55 -25.23 -1.00
C GLU A 416 -22.04 -25.43 -1.00
N THR A 417 -21.57 -26.64 -0.71
CA THR A 417 -20.14 -26.99 -0.78
C THR A 417 -19.60 -26.84 -2.20
N ALA A 418 -20.33 -27.33 -3.21
CA ALA A 418 -19.94 -27.15 -4.60
C ALA A 418 -19.93 -25.67 -5.01
N SER A 419 -20.92 -24.90 -4.55
CA SER A 419 -20.99 -23.46 -4.79
C SER A 419 -19.81 -22.71 -4.14
N PHE A 420 -19.45 -23.07 -2.90
CA PHE A 420 -18.25 -22.58 -2.22
C PHE A 420 -16.98 -22.91 -3.01
N LEU A 421 -16.82 -24.16 -3.45
CA LEU A 421 -15.64 -24.59 -4.18
C LEU A 421 -15.44 -23.78 -5.48
N SER A 422 -16.53 -23.46 -6.19
CA SER A 422 -16.45 -22.57 -7.36
C SER A 422 -15.90 -21.18 -7.00
N ARG A 423 -16.39 -20.56 -5.92
CA ARG A 423 -15.90 -19.24 -5.48
C ARG A 423 -14.45 -19.32 -4.99
N ALA A 424 -14.07 -20.40 -4.32
CA ALA A 424 -12.71 -20.64 -3.87
C ALA A 424 -11.74 -20.78 -5.06
N PHE A 425 -12.10 -21.55 -6.09
CA PHE A 425 -11.27 -21.69 -7.29
C PHE A 425 -11.09 -20.37 -8.06
N ALA A 426 -12.12 -19.52 -8.13
CA ALA A 426 -11.99 -18.19 -8.74
C ALA A 426 -10.96 -17.29 -8.04
N LYS A 427 -10.63 -17.56 -6.77
CA LYS A 427 -9.61 -16.86 -5.99
C LYS A 427 -8.28 -17.61 -5.89
N THR A 428 -8.18 -18.80 -6.50
CA THR A 428 -7.00 -19.66 -6.40
C THR A 428 -6.13 -19.48 -7.62
N SER A 429 -4.81 -19.29 -7.41
CA SER A 429 -3.89 -19.24 -8.53
C SER A 429 -3.90 -20.58 -9.30
N PRO A 430 -3.97 -20.57 -10.63
CA PRO A 430 -3.98 -21.81 -11.43
C PRO A 430 -2.78 -22.72 -11.14
N THR A 431 -1.62 -22.15 -10.83
CA THR A 431 -0.39 -22.91 -10.49
C THR A 431 -0.52 -23.70 -9.18
N SER A 432 -1.45 -23.32 -8.30
CA SER A 432 -1.71 -24.03 -7.03
C SER A 432 -2.61 -25.25 -7.22
N LEU A 433 -3.24 -25.42 -8.38
CA LEU A 433 -4.14 -26.53 -8.71
C LEU A 433 -3.41 -27.61 -9.50
N ASN A 434 -2.64 -28.45 -8.80
CA ASN A 434 -1.96 -29.57 -9.47
C ASN A 434 -2.95 -30.66 -9.94
N LYS A 435 -2.50 -31.51 -10.88
CA LYS A 435 -3.29 -32.60 -11.47
C LYS A 435 -3.92 -33.54 -10.44
N LYS A 436 -3.26 -33.79 -9.31
CA LYS A 436 -3.78 -34.66 -8.24
C LYS A 436 -4.97 -34.01 -7.54
N LEU A 437 -4.87 -32.73 -7.18
CA LEU A 437 -5.96 -31.97 -6.56
C LEU A 437 -7.17 -31.89 -7.50
N LEU A 438 -6.95 -31.52 -8.76
CA LEU A 438 -8.01 -31.45 -9.77
C LEU A 438 -8.71 -32.79 -9.96
N LYS A 439 -7.95 -33.89 -10.08
CA LYS A 439 -8.53 -35.23 -10.22
C LYS A 439 -9.43 -35.60 -9.03
N THR A 440 -9.00 -35.28 -7.80
CA THR A 440 -9.77 -35.59 -6.59
C THR A 440 -11.06 -34.77 -6.51
N TYR A 441 -10.99 -33.46 -6.72
CA TYR A 441 -12.17 -32.59 -6.71
C TYR A 441 -13.14 -32.93 -7.84
N SER A 442 -12.65 -33.13 -9.06
CA SER A 442 -13.49 -33.51 -10.20
C SER A 442 -14.19 -34.84 -9.96
N ALA A 443 -13.51 -35.84 -9.39
CA ALA A 443 -14.13 -37.12 -9.07
C ALA A 443 -15.27 -36.97 -8.04
N ALA A 444 -15.12 -36.10 -7.03
CA ALA A 444 -16.17 -35.83 -6.05
C ALA A 444 -17.34 -35.02 -6.65
N LEU A 445 -17.05 -34.04 -7.52
CA LEU A 445 -18.07 -33.22 -8.18
C LEU A 445 -18.88 -34.03 -9.20
N ILE A 446 -18.24 -34.88 -10.02
CA ILE A 446 -18.90 -35.71 -11.03
C ILE A 446 -19.98 -36.61 -10.42
N LYS A 447 -19.74 -37.17 -9.22
CA LYS A 447 -20.73 -37.98 -8.50
C LYS A 447 -22.02 -37.22 -8.19
N ASN A 448 -21.97 -35.89 -8.10
CA ASN A 448 -23.08 -35.03 -7.75
C ASN A 448 -23.76 -34.37 -8.96
N ILE A 449 -23.23 -34.51 -10.18
CA ILE A 449 -23.78 -33.90 -11.42
C ILE A 449 -25.17 -34.43 -11.78
N ASN A 450 -25.45 -35.70 -11.46
CA ASN A 450 -26.67 -36.38 -11.87
C ASN A 450 -27.81 -36.33 -10.83
N GLU A 451 -27.67 -35.55 -9.74
CA GLU A 451 -28.74 -35.44 -8.74
C GLU A 451 -29.91 -34.57 -9.29
N PRO A 452 -31.15 -35.08 -9.30
CA PRO A 452 -32.28 -34.37 -9.88
C PRO A 452 -32.63 -33.10 -9.08
N GLY A 453 -32.68 -31.96 -9.77
CA GLY A 453 -33.25 -30.71 -9.23
C GLY A 453 -32.40 -29.44 -9.31
N ARG A 454 -31.19 -29.42 -9.87
CA ARG A 454 -30.42 -28.16 -10.05
C ARG A 454 -29.54 -28.16 -11.30
N PHE A 455 -30.08 -27.60 -12.39
CA PHE A 455 -29.35 -27.24 -13.62
C PHE A 455 -28.17 -26.26 -13.42
N HIS A 456 -27.95 -25.77 -12.19
CA HIS A 456 -26.87 -24.82 -11.88
C HIS A 456 -25.49 -25.47 -11.70
N PHE A 457 -25.40 -26.79 -11.50
CA PHE A 457 -24.11 -27.49 -11.41
C PHE A 457 -23.32 -27.45 -12.71
N PHE A 458 -24.00 -27.47 -13.87
CA PHE A 458 -23.35 -27.49 -15.19
C PHE A 458 -22.49 -26.25 -15.46
N TYR A 459 -22.93 -25.06 -15.02
CA TYR A 459 -22.18 -23.82 -15.20
C TYR A 459 -20.90 -23.77 -14.34
N TYR A 460 -20.90 -24.40 -13.16
CA TYR A 460 -19.74 -24.38 -12.25
C TYR A 460 -18.68 -25.41 -12.61
N SER A 461 -19.06 -26.55 -13.19
CA SER A 461 -18.11 -27.51 -13.76
C SER A 461 -17.41 -26.98 -15.02
N LEU A 462 -18.03 -26.10 -15.80
CA LEU A 462 -17.41 -25.50 -17.00
C LEU A 462 -16.26 -24.54 -16.67
N LEU A 463 -16.29 -23.85 -15.54
CA LEU A 463 -15.19 -23.00 -15.05
C LEU A 463 -13.92 -23.80 -14.69
N LEU A 464 -14.05 -25.08 -14.35
CA LEU A 464 -12.92 -25.97 -14.13
C LEU A 464 -12.21 -26.40 -15.42
N PHE A 465 -12.83 -26.19 -16.59
CA PHE A 465 -12.31 -26.59 -17.90
C PHE A 465 -11.85 -25.40 -18.77
N HIS A 466 -11.88 -24.17 -18.24
CA HIS A 466 -11.27 -22.99 -18.88
C HIS A 466 -9.90 -22.61 -18.29
N PHE A 467 -9.32 -23.50 -17.48
CA PHE A 467 -7.93 -23.43 -17.00
C PHE A 467 -7.15 -24.66 -17.41
#